data_AF-A0A7S4RL03-F1
#
_entry.id   AF-A0A7S4RL03-F1
#
_cell.length_a   1.000
_cell.length_b   1.000
_cell.length_c   1.000
_cell.angle_alpha   90.00
_cell.angle_beta   90.00
_cell.angle_gamma   90.00
#
_symmetry.space_group_name_H-M   'P 1'
#
loop_
_entity.id
_entity.type
_entity.pdbx_description
1 polymer ?
#
loop_
_entity_poly.entity_id
_entity_poly.type
_entity_poly.pdbx_seq_one_letter_code
_entity_poly.pdbx_strand_id
1 'polypeptide(L)'
;MKREIHLRGPIACVVDSRPLLNYTAGIARGPSATPDHGVEVVGWGLDPEVGEYWRVRNSWGEYWGEMGFFRLKMGPLDSLSLESHCVWATPGALASPWESLGCLADGSNCKAVPQGLGPVEVLLSRAIALLP
;
A
#
# COMPACT_ATOMS: atom_id res chain seq x y z
N MET A 1 5.75 11.33 -3.51
CA MET A 1 5.63 10.26 -2.49
C MET A 1 5.02 10.78 -1.18
N LYS A 2 5.74 11.50 -0.31
CA LYS A 2 5.24 11.89 1.05
C LYS A 2 3.83 12.48 1.08
N ARG A 3 3.53 13.45 0.21
CA ARG A 3 2.20 14.10 0.13
C ARG A 3 1.08 13.09 -0.17
N GLU A 4 1.33 12.17 -1.09
CA GLU A 4 0.36 11.13 -1.47
C GLU A 4 0.12 10.19 -0.28
N ILE A 5 1.21 9.72 0.34
CA ILE A 5 1.14 8.83 1.50
C ILE A 5 0.39 9.47 2.67
N HIS A 6 0.64 10.75 2.93
CA HIS A 6 -0.06 11.49 3.98
C HIS A 6 -1.57 11.59 3.76
N LEU A 7 -1.98 11.84 2.51
CA LEU A 7 -3.38 12.16 2.19
C LEU A 7 -4.22 10.94 1.85
N ARG A 8 -3.62 9.91 1.26
CA ARG A 8 -4.32 8.80 0.60
C ARG A 8 -3.80 7.42 0.99
N GLY A 9 -2.76 7.34 1.81
CA GLY A 9 -2.22 6.09 2.30
C GLY A 9 -1.11 5.49 1.44
N PRO A 10 -0.73 4.22 1.67
CA PRO A 10 0.46 3.63 1.08
C PRO A 10 0.48 3.64 -0.45
N ILE A 11 1.69 3.66 -1.02
CA ILE A 11 1.93 3.64 -2.47
C ILE A 11 2.76 2.42 -2.85
N ALA A 12 2.50 1.85 -4.03
CA ALA A 12 3.30 0.75 -4.55
C ALA A 12 4.51 1.30 -5.32
N CYS A 13 5.68 0.72 -5.11
CA CYS A 13 6.92 1.11 -5.79
C CYS A 13 7.73 -0.12 -6.19
N VAL A 14 8.77 0.08 -6.99
CA VAL A 14 9.76 -0.96 -7.30
C VAL A 14 11.09 -0.66 -6.65
N VAL A 15 11.83 -1.68 -6.25
CA VAL A 15 13.15 -1.57 -5.60
C VAL A 15 14.10 -2.62 -6.16
N ASP A 16 15.41 -2.38 -6.09
CA ASP A 16 16.42 -3.43 -6.28
C ASP A 16 16.48 -4.29 -5.01
N SER A 17 16.02 -5.54 -5.12
CA SER A 17 15.90 -6.44 -3.97
C SER A 17 17.20 -7.10 -3.56
N ARG A 18 18.21 -7.15 -4.44
CA ARG A 18 19.45 -7.91 -4.20
C ARG A 18 20.17 -7.47 -2.93
N PRO A 19 20.30 -6.16 -2.62
CA PRO A 19 20.92 -5.72 -1.37
C PRO A 19 20.08 -6.00 -0.12
N LEU A 20 18.80 -6.35 -0.29
CA LEU A 20 17.84 -6.57 0.80
C LEU A 20 17.73 -8.05 1.19
N LEU A 21 18.28 -9.00 0.42
CA LEU A 21 18.13 -10.44 0.69
C LEU A 21 18.53 -10.84 2.12
N ASN A 22 19.61 -10.24 2.64
CA ASN A 22 20.13 -10.50 3.99
C ASN A 22 19.80 -9.40 5.00
N TYR A 23 18.85 -8.52 4.70
CA TYR A 23 18.44 -7.46 5.61
C TYR A 23 17.72 -8.04 6.85
N THR A 24 18.14 -7.58 8.03
CA THR A 24 17.54 -7.97 9.32
C THR A 24 16.96 -6.78 10.07
N ALA A 25 17.72 -5.68 10.17
CA ALA A 25 17.28 -4.46 10.83
C ALA A 25 18.11 -3.24 10.39
N GLY A 26 17.65 -2.05 10.80
CA GLY A 26 18.37 -0.79 10.58
C GLY A 26 17.91 -0.06 9.31
N ILE A 27 18.70 0.93 8.86
CA ILE A 27 18.38 1.72 7.66
C ILE A 27 19.28 1.26 6.52
N ALA A 28 18.70 0.49 5.59
CA ALA A 28 19.36 0.09 4.35
C ALA A 28 19.68 1.33 3.51
N ARG A 29 20.77 1.26 2.75
CA ARG A 29 21.18 2.30 1.79
C ARG A 29 22.11 1.71 0.74
N GLY A 30 22.10 2.28 -0.44
CA GLY A 30 23.09 1.97 -1.46
C GLY A 30 22.60 2.27 -2.88
N PRO A 31 23.52 2.17 -3.85
CA PRO A 31 23.16 2.30 -5.24
C PRO A 31 22.28 1.14 -5.69
N SER A 32 21.44 1.42 -6.67
CA SER A 32 20.68 0.41 -7.41
C SER A 32 21.46 -0.01 -8.65
N ALA A 33 21.35 -1.28 -9.03
CA ALA A 33 21.75 -1.73 -10.36
C ALA A 33 20.53 -1.95 -11.27
N THR A 34 19.51 -2.66 -10.80
CA THR A 34 18.29 -2.93 -11.57
C THR A 34 17.14 -3.22 -10.61
N PRO A 35 16.09 -2.38 -10.57
CA PRO A 35 14.92 -2.66 -9.76
C PRO A 35 14.19 -3.89 -10.31
N ASP A 36 13.87 -4.84 -9.43
CA ASP A 36 13.34 -6.15 -9.78
C ASP A 36 12.19 -6.61 -8.87
N HIS A 37 11.85 -5.84 -7.84
CA HIS A 37 10.89 -6.26 -6.82
C HIS A 37 9.86 -5.18 -6.47
N GLY A 38 8.59 -5.58 -6.38
CA GLY A 38 7.49 -4.71 -6.00
C GLY A 38 7.31 -4.65 -4.48
N VAL A 39 7.22 -3.43 -3.94
CA VAL A 39 7.09 -3.16 -2.50
C VAL A 39 6.06 -2.06 -2.23
N GLU A 40 5.65 -1.91 -0.98
CA GLU A 40 4.68 -0.90 -0.57
C GLU A 40 5.31 0.10 0.41
N VAL A 41 5.35 1.38 0.04
CA VAL A 41 5.87 2.44 0.92
C VAL A 41 4.72 2.95 1.79
N VAL A 42 4.81 2.67 3.08
CA VAL A 42 3.73 2.93 4.05
C VAL A 42 3.94 4.21 4.85
N GLY A 43 5.14 4.80 4.80
CA GLY A 43 5.45 6.00 5.56
C GLY A 43 6.91 6.42 5.45
N TRP A 44 7.28 7.37 6.30
CA TRP A 44 8.66 7.86 6.42
C TRP A 44 8.97 8.24 7.85
N GLY A 45 10.27 8.42 8.13
CA GLY A 45 10.76 8.94 9.39
C GLY A 45 12.04 9.72 9.22
N LEU A 46 12.53 10.25 10.33
CA LEU A 46 13.81 10.94 10.44
C LEU A 46 14.67 10.18 11.45
N ASP A 47 15.87 9.81 11.03
CA ASP A 47 16.89 9.26 11.87
C ASP A 47 17.97 10.33 12.16
N PRO A 48 18.44 10.48 13.41
CA PRO A 48 19.42 11.51 13.76
C PRO A 48 20.76 11.38 13.02
N GLU A 49 21.16 10.17 12.63
CA GLU A 49 22.47 9.90 12.02
C GLU A 49 22.37 9.74 10.50
N VAL A 50 21.34 9.05 10.03
CA VAL A 50 21.19 8.68 8.61
C VAL A 50 20.34 9.70 7.85
N GLY A 51 19.54 10.50 8.55
CA GLY A 51 18.58 11.44 7.98
C GLY A 51 17.24 10.78 7.64
N GLU A 52 16.55 11.30 6.64
CA GLU A 52 15.22 10.80 6.29
C GLU A 52 15.28 9.39 5.69
N TYR A 53 14.28 8.57 6.04
CA TYR A 53 14.13 7.21 5.52
C TYR A 53 12.68 6.89 5.18
N TRP A 54 12.48 6.03 4.19
CA TRP A 54 11.21 5.38 3.87
C TRP A 54 10.99 4.18 4.78
N ARG A 55 9.74 3.99 5.21
CA ARG A 55 9.30 2.77 5.88
C ARG A 55 8.50 1.95 4.87
N VAL A 56 8.98 0.75 4.58
CA VAL A 56 8.54 -0.04 3.43
C VAL A 56 8.09 -1.42 3.90
N ARG A 57 6.90 -1.84 3.47
CA ARG A 57 6.39 -3.19 3.67
C ARG A 57 6.88 -4.09 2.54
N ASN A 58 7.39 -5.24 2.91
CA ASN A 58 7.81 -6.30 2.00
C ASN A 58 6.77 -7.43 1.96
N SER A 59 6.93 -8.37 1.03
CA SER A 59 6.03 -9.49 0.77
C SER A 59 6.70 -10.86 1.02
N TRP A 60 7.79 -10.91 1.79
CA TRP A 60 8.55 -12.13 2.10
C TRP A 60 8.23 -12.72 3.48
N GLY A 61 7.07 -12.38 4.05
CA GLY A 61 6.64 -12.84 5.37
C GLY A 61 7.24 -12.07 6.54
N GLU A 62 6.66 -12.25 7.71
CA GLU A 62 7.01 -11.50 8.92
C GLU A 62 8.38 -11.91 9.51
N TYR A 63 8.89 -13.09 9.16
CA TYR A 63 10.19 -13.58 9.63
C TYR A 63 11.38 -12.81 9.04
N TRP A 64 11.15 -12.05 7.97
CA TRP A 64 12.19 -11.30 7.28
C TRP A 64 12.22 -9.85 7.78
N GLY A 65 13.43 -9.29 7.94
CA GLY A 65 13.62 -7.91 8.33
C GLY A 65 12.95 -7.54 9.66
N GLU A 66 12.32 -6.38 9.69
CA GLU A 66 11.66 -5.81 10.86
C GLU A 66 10.16 -6.18 10.84
N MET A 67 9.84 -7.44 11.13
CA MET A 67 8.47 -7.99 11.06
C MET A 67 7.85 -7.88 9.65
N GLY A 68 8.63 -8.18 8.61
CA GLY A 68 8.22 -8.03 7.20
C GLY A 68 8.40 -6.62 6.64
N PHE A 69 8.98 -5.70 7.41
CA PHE A 69 9.29 -4.34 6.96
C PHE A 69 10.79 -4.10 6.86
N PHE A 70 11.14 -3.04 6.15
CA PHE A 70 12.49 -2.48 6.16
C PHE A 70 12.44 -0.96 6.13
N ARG A 71 13.54 -0.35 6.56
CA ARG A 71 13.76 1.09 6.46
C ARG A 71 14.84 1.35 5.43
N LEU A 72 14.60 2.33 4.55
CA LEU A 72 15.48 2.63 3.42
C LEU A 72 15.80 4.12 3.40
N LYS A 73 17.08 4.48 3.31
CA LYS A 73 17.51 5.87 3.22
C LYS A 73 16.87 6.55 2.00
N MET A 74 16.38 7.77 2.21
CA MET A 74 15.90 8.61 1.10
C MET A 74 17.06 9.18 0.29
N GLY A 75 16.80 9.39 -1.00
CA GLY A 75 17.71 10.11 -1.89
C GLY A 75 18.01 9.34 -3.18
N PRO A 76 18.30 10.08 -4.27
CA PRO A 76 18.30 9.54 -5.63
C PRO A 76 19.40 8.49 -5.88
N LEU A 77 20.46 8.48 -5.07
CA LEU A 77 21.60 7.57 -5.23
C LEU A 77 21.61 6.42 -4.22
N ASP A 78 20.91 6.57 -3.09
CA ASP A 78 21.04 5.67 -1.94
C ASP A 78 19.77 4.86 -1.66
N SER A 79 18.70 5.08 -2.43
CA SER A 79 17.39 4.50 -2.18
C SER A 79 17.10 3.22 -2.98
N LEU A 80 18.10 2.50 -3.50
CA LEU A 80 17.89 1.27 -4.29
C LEU A 80 16.83 1.42 -5.41
N SER A 81 16.79 2.60 -6.05
CA SER A 81 15.78 2.98 -7.05
C SER A 81 14.32 3.01 -6.57
N LEU A 82 14.05 2.92 -5.26
CA LEU A 82 12.70 3.01 -4.71
C LEU A 82 11.94 4.26 -5.18
N GLU A 83 12.64 5.38 -5.34
CA GLU A 83 12.06 6.66 -5.74
C GLU A 83 11.86 6.81 -7.26
N SER A 84 12.24 5.83 -8.09
CA SER A 84 12.20 5.97 -9.55
C SER A 84 10.86 5.60 -10.19
N HIS A 85 10.19 4.55 -9.70
CA HIS A 85 8.88 4.14 -10.21
C HIS A 85 7.95 3.78 -9.05
N CYS A 86 6.98 4.67 -8.80
CA CYS A 86 5.92 4.46 -7.85
C CYS A 86 4.57 4.74 -8.50
N VAL A 87 3.58 3.94 -8.13
CA VAL A 87 2.20 4.04 -8.57
C VAL A 87 1.28 4.13 -7.35
N TRP A 88 0.18 4.85 -7.53
CA TRP A 88 -0.86 5.01 -6.52
C TRP A 88 -2.21 5.04 -7.25
N ALA A 89 -3.25 4.67 -6.53
CA ALA A 89 -4.61 4.73 -7.02
C ALA A 89 -5.52 5.17 -5.89
N THR A 90 -6.54 5.96 -6.23
CA THR A 90 -7.65 6.20 -5.30
C THR A 90 -8.76 5.23 -5.65
N PRO A 91 -9.13 4.30 -4.74
CA PRO A 91 -10.23 3.39 -5.01
C PRO A 91 -11.51 4.20 -5.23
N GLY A 92 -12.33 3.75 -6.19
CA GLY A 92 -13.68 4.25 -6.36
C GLY A 92 -14.58 3.86 -5.18
N ALA A 93 -15.89 4.09 -5.32
CA ALA A 93 -16.84 3.59 -4.34
C ALA A 93 -16.67 2.08 -4.16
N LEU A 94 -16.63 1.62 -2.91
CA LEU A 94 -16.64 0.18 -2.61
C LEU A 94 -17.89 -0.43 -3.24
N ALA A 95 -17.70 -1.55 -3.95
CA ALA A 95 -18.83 -2.38 -4.33
C ALA A 95 -19.56 -2.82 -3.05
N SER A 96 -20.89 -2.93 -3.10
CA SER A 96 -21.63 -3.42 -1.93
C SER A 96 -21.10 -4.81 -1.54
N PRO A 97 -21.12 -5.21 -0.24
CA PRO A 97 -20.55 -6.49 0.20
C PRO A 97 -21.14 -7.72 -0.53
N TRP A 98 -22.36 -7.58 -1.05
CA TRP A 98 -23.05 -8.61 -1.82
C TRP A 98 -22.85 -8.50 -3.36
N GLU A 99 -22.25 -7.41 -3.85
CA GLU A 99 -21.81 -7.23 -5.26
C GLU A 99 -20.28 -7.36 -5.42
N SER A 100 -19.53 -7.33 -4.32
CA SER A 100 -18.06 -7.39 -4.33
C SER A 100 -17.50 -8.73 -4.83
N LEU A 101 -18.35 -9.74 -5.05
CA LEU A 101 -17.94 -11.03 -5.63
C LEU A 101 -17.78 -11.00 -7.17
N GLY A 102 -18.02 -9.86 -7.82
CA GLY A 102 -18.08 -9.78 -9.28
C GLY A 102 -17.09 -8.85 -9.97
N CYS A 103 -16.34 -8.00 -9.26
CA CYS A 103 -15.51 -6.98 -9.90
C CYS A 103 -14.31 -7.59 -10.67
N LEU A 104 -14.20 -7.24 -11.96
CA LEU A 104 -13.02 -7.48 -12.78
C LEU A 104 -11.86 -6.64 -12.22
N ALA A 105 -10.64 -7.14 -12.38
CA ALA A 105 -9.43 -6.45 -11.90
C ALA A 105 -9.21 -5.07 -12.55
N ASP A 106 -9.82 -4.83 -13.72
CA ASP A 106 -9.82 -3.55 -14.42
C ASP A 106 -10.92 -2.57 -13.96
N GLY A 107 -11.78 -3.01 -13.04
CA GLY A 107 -12.91 -2.22 -12.52
C GLY A 107 -14.06 -2.00 -13.50
N SER A 108 -14.03 -2.58 -14.70
CA SER A 108 -14.96 -2.27 -15.79
C SER A 108 -16.42 -2.65 -15.51
N ASN A 109 -16.66 -3.61 -14.63
CA ASN A 109 -18.00 -4.06 -14.25
C ASN A 109 -18.39 -3.71 -12.80
N CYS A 110 -17.58 -2.90 -12.11
CA CYS A 110 -17.93 -2.43 -10.77
C CYS A 110 -19.03 -1.36 -10.87
N LYS A 111 -20.20 -1.64 -10.29
CA LYS A 111 -21.22 -0.62 -10.06
C LYS A 111 -20.88 0.13 -8.78
N ALA A 112 -20.63 1.44 -8.88
CA ALA A 112 -20.41 2.28 -7.71
C ALA A 112 -21.66 2.31 -6.83
N VAL A 113 -21.50 2.19 -5.51
CA VAL A 113 -22.57 2.55 -4.57
C VAL A 113 -22.86 4.05 -4.75
N PRO A 114 -24.12 4.48 -4.94
CA PRO A 114 -24.46 5.89 -5.03
C PRO A 114 -23.94 6.64 -3.81
N GLN A 115 -23.18 7.72 -4.04
CA GLN A 115 -22.68 8.57 -2.95
C GLN A 115 -23.86 9.19 -2.21
N GLY A 116 -24.07 8.79 -0.95
CA GLY A 116 -25.17 9.30 -0.12
C GLY A 116 -25.67 8.33 0.96
N LEU A 117 -25.36 7.04 0.87
CA LEU A 117 -25.68 6.08 1.94
C LEU A 117 -24.46 5.92 2.85
N GLY A 118 -24.49 6.63 3.99
CA GLY A 118 -23.53 6.43 5.07
C GLY A 118 -23.56 5.00 5.61
N PRO A 119 -22.56 4.59 6.40
CA PRO A 119 -22.63 3.31 7.10
C PRO A 119 -23.78 3.38 8.11
N VAL A 120 -24.62 2.34 8.14
CA VAL A 120 -25.77 2.14 9.04
C VAL A 120 -27.10 2.77 8.58
N GLU A 121 -27.68 2.27 7.48
CA GLU A 121 -29.14 2.24 7.33
C GLU A 121 -29.65 1.07 6.48
N VAL A 122 -28.94 -0.06 6.52
CA VAL A 122 -29.44 -1.32 5.96
C VAL A 122 -29.56 -2.30 7.12
N LEU A 123 -30.78 -2.43 7.65
CA LEU A 123 -31.38 -3.59 8.33
C LEU A 123 -32.42 -3.09 9.35
N LEU A 124 -33.69 -2.93 8.92
CA LEU A 124 -34.84 -3.46 9.70
C LEU A 124 -36.21 -3.32 9.01
N SER A 125 -36.38 -2.57 7.91
CA SER A 125 -37.75 -2.26 7.43
C SER A 125 -38.37 -3.23 6.41
N ARG A 126 -37.77 -4.38 6.08
CA ARG A 126 -38.32 -5.29 5.05
C ARG A 126 -38.38 -6.78 5.43
N ALA A 127 -38.50 -7.09 6.72
CA ALA A 127 -38.74 -8.47 7.19
C ALA A 127 -40.11 -8.71 7.84
N ILE A 128 -41.01 -7.71 7.87
CA ILE A 128 -42.38 -7.87 8.41
C ILE A 128 -43.40 -7.49 7.33
N ALA A 129 -43.49 -8.29 6.26
CA ALA A 129 -44.57 -8.13 5.28
C ALA A 129 -44.90 -9.40 4.48
N LEU A 130 -44.51 -10.59 4.93
CA LEU A 130 -44.91 -11.85 4.30
C LEU A 130 -45.15 -12.95 5.35
N LEU A 131 -46.20 -12.76 6.14
CA LEU A 131 -46.99 -13.81 6.77
C LEU A 131 -48.46 -13.38 6.63
N PRO A 132 -49.21 -14.04 5.75
CA PRO A 132 -50.30 -14.91 6.21
C PRO A 132 -50.03 -16.39 5.96
#